data_AF-A0A523VA51-F1
#
_entry.id   AF-A0A523VA51-F1
#
_cell.length_a   1.000
_cell.length_b   1.000
_cell.length_c   1.000
_cell.angle_alpha   90.00
_cell.angle_beta   90.00
_cell.angle_gamma   90.00
#
_symmetry.space_group_name_H-M   'P 1'
#
loop_
_entity.id
_entity.type
_entity.pdbx_description
1 polymer ?
#
loop_
_entity_poly.entity_id
_entity_poly.type
_entity_poly.pdbx_seq_one_letter_code
_entity_poly.pdbx_strand_id
1 'polypeptide(L)'
;MKAKHLVWIRRISQTSFLFFFLFLLVESRLPQNIYLKYSLVFSSELDLKIDWPVTFFFQLDPLIWLSSLLSGQHLIKGFWWGLGLILMTLFLGRIFCGFVCPLGTIHHVVSWIKPALKGKLMVQANQKTPSQRVKYFLLITLLVGALMGLNLMGLMAPIPLLFRSLTLAVFPGLGIGIKELFDVMANSDIKILNQLSYGAEVLVSPIFGYGYQSYQTAWFIGLIFLVILFLNRIRIRFWCRVLCPLGALLGIFSRFSILRLEKDHEKCTNCTLCTKNCQGAASPMPGQDWENAECLLCFNCFDSCPEGALSFRFRWYPKLNRKPDMGRRAVLTGLLAGISIPLLGRLGGQVHKVSDPRLIRPPGSLPEEDFLNLCQRCGLCMKVCPTNVINPTLAEAGMAGFWTPHLIMIQGYCEYTCTLCGNVCPTGAIREISVKEKIERPIRIGSVYVERGRCLPWSGNGPCIVCQELCPTSPKAIYFQKGVVKGPDGKEIPVQLPYVDLKRCVGCGICEYKCPIKGRPAIRVISAGESRSLKNQILL
;
A
#
# COMPACT_ATOMS: atom_id res chain seq x y z
N MET A 1 32.84 -21.75 -5.11
CA MET A 1 31.49 -22.28 -4.81
C MET A 1 30.82 -22.78 -6.08
N LYS A 2 30.19 -23.97 -6.07
CA LYS A 2 29.44 -24.48 -7.23
C LYS A 2 28.16 -23.66 -7.47
N ALA A 3 27.78 -23.45 -8.73
CA ALA A 3 26.63 -22.64 -9.13
C ALA A 3 25.31 -23.04 -8.43
N LYS A 4 25.09 -24.35 -8.28
CA LYS A 4 23.92 -24.94 -7.62
C LYS A 4 23.74 -24.47 -6.18
N HIS A 5 24.82 -24.29 -5.42
CA HIS A 5 24.73 -23.80 -4.04
C HIS A 5 24.25 -22.35 -3.98
N LEU A 6 24.74 -21.48 -4.89
CA LEU A 6 24.29 -20.09 -4.97
C LEU A 6 22.80 -19.98 -5.31
N VAL A 7 22.31 -20.83 -6.21
CA VAL A 7 20.88 -20.89 -6.55
C VAL A 7 20.06 -21.34 -5.34
N TRP A 8 20.52 -22.32 -4.56
CA TRP A 8 19.84 -22.76 -3.35
C TRP A 8 19.83 -21.71 -2.25
N ILE A 9 20.97 -21.08 -1.95
CA ILE A 9 21.05 -19.96 -0.99
C ILE A 9 20.06 -18.86 -1.38
N ARG A 10 20.00 -18.51 -2.67
CA ARG A 10 19.03 -17.55 -3.18
C ARG A 10 17.60 -17.98 -2.94
N ARG A 11 17.24 -19.23 -3.24
CA ARG A 11 15.87 -19.74 -3.05
C ARG A 11 15.47 -19.74 -1.56
N ILE A 12 16.36 -20.17 -0.67
CA ILE A 12 16.15 -20.14 0.78
C ILE A 12 15.91 -18.69 1.24
N SER A 13 16.75 -17.76 0.80
CA SER A 13 16.61 -16.34 1.12
C SER A 13 15.27 -15.77 0.60
N GLN A 14 14.92 -16.04 -0.66
CA GLN A 14 13.65 -15.60 -1.26
C GLN A 14 12.43 -16.10 -0.49
N THR A 15 12.42 -17.38 -0.13
CA THR A 15 11.32 -17.98 0.64
C THR A 15 11.24 -17.38 2.05
N SER A 16 12.38 -17.20 2.70
CA SER A 16 12.45 -16.64 4.06
C SER A 16 11.94 -15.20 4.10
N PHE A 17 12.37 -14.34 3.17
CA PHE A 17 11.91 -12.95 3.10
C PHE A 17 10.45 -12.83 2.65
N LEU A 18 9.98 -13.71 1.75
CA LEU A 18 8.56 -13.74 1.37
C LEU A 18 7.69 -14.16 2.56
N PHE A 19 8.09 -15.20 3.30
CA PHE A 19 7.38 -15.63 4.51
C PHE A 19 7.39 -14.52 5.57
N PHE A 20 8.53 -13.88 5.81
CA PHE A 20 8.62 -12.75 6.73
C PHE A 20 7.72 -11.58 6.31
N PHE A 21 7.65 -11.26 5.00
CA PHE A 21 6.74 -10.25 4.50
C PHE A 21 5.27 -10.61 4.71
N LEU A 22 4.88 -11.87 4.43
CA LEU A 22 3.51 -12.35 4.65
C LEU A 22 3.16 -12.38 6.14
N PHE A 23 4.11 -12.76 7.00
CA PHE A 23 3.97 -12.70 8.46
C PHE A 23 3.69 -11.27 8.93
N LEU A 24 4.52 -10.30 8.55
CA LEU A 24 4.30 -8.89 8.90
C LEU A 24 2.98 -8.35 8.34
N LEU A 25 2.54 -8.84 7.17
CA LEU A 25 1.24 -8.47 6.61
C LEU A 25 0.08 -9.02 7.47
N VAL A 26 0.16 -10.26 7.94
CA VAL A 26 -0.83 -10.83 8.86
C VAL A 26 -0.84 -10.10 10.20
N GLU A 27 0.35 -9.77 10.74
CA GLU A 27 0.51 -9.03 11.99
C GLU A 27 0.14 -7.55 11.89
N SER A 28 -0.05 -6.99 10.68
CA SER A 28 -0.46 -5.59 10.46
C SER A 28 -1.95 -5.32 10.76
N ARG A 29 -2.49 -5.96 11.79
CA ARG A 29 -3.87 -5.88 12.26
C ARG A 29 -3.91 -5.55 13.75
N LEU A 30 -5.09 -5.29 14.28
CA LEU A 30 -5.26 -5.17 15.73
C LEU A 30 -4.85 -6.51 16.40
N PRO A 31 -3.92 -6.51 17.37
CA PRO A 31 -3.48 -7.73 18.04
C PRO A 31 -4.65 -8.48 18.68
N GLN A 32 -4.74 -9.80 18.47
CA GLN A 32 -5.85 -10.63 19.00
C GLN A 32 -5.92 -10.63 20.53
N ASN A 33 -4.81 -10.38 21.22
CA ASN A 33 -4.77 -10.27 22.68
C ASN A 33 -5.62 -9.10 23.21
N ILE A 34 -5.78 -8.03 22.43
CA ILE A 34 -6.65 -6.89 22.76
C ILE A 34 -8.13 -7.25 22.55
N TYR A 35 -8.44 -8.10 21.56
CA TYR A 35 -9.78 -8.65 21.37
C TYR A 35 -10.21 -9.54 22.55
N LEU A 36 -9.28 -10.31 23.12
CA LEU A 36 -9.55 -11.26 24.21
C LEU A 36 -9.50 -10.63 25.63
N LYS A 37 -8.81 -9.50 25.81
CA LYS A 37 -8.70 -8.79 27.10
C LYS A 37 -9.14 -7.33 26.99
N TYR A 38 -10.44 -7.13 26.77
CA TYR A 38 -11.06 -5.80 26.71
C TYR A 38 -10.88 -4.98 28.01
N SER A 39 -10.64 -5.64 29.15
CA SER A 39 -10.40 -5.01 30.46
C SER A 39 -9.08 -4.23 30.55
N LEU A 40 -8.10 -4.50 29.69
CA LEU A 40 -6.82 -3.76 29.66
C LEU A 40 -6.93 -2.41 28.95
N VAL A 41 -7.98 -2.18 28.15
CA VAL A 41 -8.23 -0.89 27.49
C VAL A 41 -8.72 0.18 28.49
N PHE A 42 -9.23 -0.25 29.65
CA PHE A 42 -9.69 0.63 30.73
C PHE A 42 -8.59 1.03 31.73
N SER A 43 -7.39 0.44 31.65
CA SER A 43 -6.23 0.98 32.37
C SER A 43 -5.65 2.14 31.55
N SER A 44 -5.70 3.33 32.13
CA SER A 44 -5.54 4.65 31.52
C SER A 44 -4.17 5.01 30.92
N GLU A 45 -3.33 4.06 30.49
CA GLU A 45 -1.94 4.37 30.10
C GLU A 45 -1.33 3.63 28.89
N LEU A 46 -1.95 2.61 28.30
CA LEU A 46 -1.32 1.94 27.14
C LEU A 46 -1.78 2.53 25.79
N ASP A 47 -0.91 3.33 25.17
CA ASP A 47 -0.99 3.63 23.75
C ASP A 47 -1.01 2.31 22.96
N LEU A 48 -2.04 2.09 22.14
CA LEU A 48 -2.17 0.91 21.30
C LEU A 48 -1.07 0.89 20.24
N LYS A 49 -0.01 0.11 20.46
CA LYS A 49 1.09 -0.07 19.52
C LYS A 49 1.06 -1.48 18.91
N ILE A 50 1.60 -1.59 17.70
CA ILE A 50 1.89 -2.88 17.09
C ILE A 50 3.29 -3.28 17.53
N ASP A 51 3.43 -4.48 18.10
CA ASP A 51 4.70 -4.98 18.63
C ASP A 51 5.71 -5.31 17.51
N TRP A 52 5.21 -5.70 16.34
CA TRP A 52 6.03 -6.12 15.19
C TRP A 52 6.43 -4.94 14.28
N PRO A 53 7.63 -4.98 13.67
CA PRO A 53 8.14 -3.92 12.80
C PRO A 53 7.50 -3.97 11.40
N VAL A 54 6.19 -3.74 11.31
CA VAL A 54 5.41 -3.81 10.07
C VAL A 54 5.84 -2.81 8.99
N THR A 55 6.58 -1.77 9.37
CA THR A 55 7.15 -0.76 8.45
C THR A 55 8.49 -1.17 7.83
N PHE A 56 9.10 -2.28 8.26
CA PHE A 56 10.47 -2.67 7.90
C PHE A 56 10.74 -2.67 6.38
N PHE A 57 9.89 -3.33 5.58
CA PHE A 57 10.10 -3.39 4.13
C PHE A 57 9.94 -2.04 3.43
N PHE A 58 9.16 -1.12 3.99
CA PHE A 58 9.00 0.23 3.45
C PHE A 58 10.22 1.09 3.78
N GLN A 59 10.78 0.95 4.97
CA GLN A 59 12.00 1.62 5.40
C GLN A 59 13.24 1.13 4.63
N LEU A 60 13.23 -0.13 4.19
CA LEU A 60 14.28 -0.71 3.36
C LEU A 60 14.27 -0.18 1.91
N ASP A 61 13.19 0.44 1.44
CA ASP A 61 13.05 0.90 0.05
C ASP A 61 13.71 2.30 -0.16
N PRO A 62 14.89 2.38 -0.80
CA PRO A 62 15.59 3.65 -1.01
C PRO A 62 14.83 4.62 -1.92
N LEU A 63 13.91 4.11 -2.76
CA LEU A 63 13.10 4.94 -3.63
C LEU A 63 12.04 5.72 -2.84
N ILE A 64 11.49 5.12 -1.78
CA ILE A 64 10.57 5.80 -0.87
C ILE A 64 11.29 6.94 -0.15
N TRP A 65 12.49 6.67 0.38
CA TRP A 65 13.31 7.71 1.00
C TRP A 65 13.62 8.86 0.04
N LEU A 66 14.12 8.54 -1.16
CA LEU A 66 14.48 9.55 -2.16
C LEU A 66 13.27 10.39 -2.58
N SER A 67 12.14 9.77 -2.90
CA SER A 67 10.93 10.51 -3.30
C SER A 67 10.41 11.44 -2.19
N SER A 68 10.48 11.00 -0.93
CA SER A 68 9.99 11.80 0.19
C SER A 68 10.94 12.93 0.56
N LEU A 69 12.25 12.73 0.42
CA LEU A 69 13.23 13.80 0.55
C LEU A 69 13.04 14.88 -0.52
N LEU A 70 12.79 14.48 -1.77
CA LEU A 70 12.57 15.41 -2.88
C LEU A 70 11.25 16.17 -2.77
N SER A 71 10.18 15.51 -2.33
CA SER A 71 8.83 16.09 -2.30
C SER A 71 8.49 16.80 -1.00
N GLY A 72 8.93 16.27 0.15
CA GLY A 72 8.57 16.79 1.47
C GLY A 72 9.74 17.40 2.23
N GLN A 73 10.98 17.33 1.72
CA GLN A 73 12.19 17.82 2.40
C GLN A 73 12.43 17.24 3.81
N HIS A 74 11.76 16.13 4.14
CA HIS A 74 11.85 15.47 5.44
C HIS A 74 12.62 14.14 5.35
N LEU A 75 13.53 13.93 6.29
CA LEU A 75 14.19 12.65 6.48
C LEU A 75 13.29 11.69 7.27
N ILE A 76 12.82 10.65 6.59
CA ILE A 76 11.95 9.63 7.17
C ILE A 76 12.75 8.64 8.04
N LYS A 77 12.11 8.12 9.10
CA LYS A 77 12.61 6.99 9.91
C LYS A 77 13.01 5.81 9.00
N GLY A 78 14.24 5.31 9.11
CA GLY A 78 14.72 4.17 8.33
C GLY A 78 15.66 4.50 7.16
N PHE A 79 16.08 5.77 7.02
CA PHE A 79 17.10 6.20 6.05
C PHE A 79 18.33 5.27 5.97
N TRP A 80 18.86 4.86 7.12
CA TRP A 80 20.04 4.00 7.21
C TRP A 80 19.86 2.63 6.54
N TRP A 81 18.65 2.06 6.58
CA TRP A 81 18.34 0.80 5.90
C TRP A 81 18.38 0.97 4.38
N GLY A 82 17.76 2.02 3.86
CA GLY A 82 17.82 2.37 2.43
C GLY A 82 19.25 2.65 1.96
N LEU A 83 20.04 3.38 2.75
CA LEU A 83 21.46 3.64 2.45
C LEU A 83 22.27 2.34 2.44
N GLY A 84 22.08 1.48 3.45
CA GLY A 84 22.69 0.15 3.51
C GLY A 84 22.38 -0.68 2.27
N LEU A 85 21.14 -0.61 1.75
CA LEU A 85 20.76 -1.30 0.52
C LEU A 85 21.47 -0.74 -0.72
N ILE A 86 21.61 0.59 -0.83
CA ILE A 86 22.36 1.22 -1.91
C ILE A 86 23.83 0.78 -1.85
N LEU A 87 24.45 0.81 -0.67
CA LEU A 87 25.82 0.35 -0.46
C LEU A 87 25.97 -1.12 -0.87
N MET A 88 25.10 -2.01 -0.37
CA MET A 88 25.11 -3.41 -0.81
C MET A 88 24.95 -3.55 -2.33
N THR A 89 24.13 -2.68 -2.96
CA THR A 89 23.93 -2.69 -4.40
C THR A 89 25.17 -2.23 -5.17
N LEU A 90 25.93 -1.29 -4.60
CA LEU A 90 27.22 -0.85 -5.14
C LEU A 90 28.28 -1.96 -5.09
N PHE A 91 28.28 -2.82 -4.08
CA PHE A 91 29.25 -3.91 -3.96
C PHE A 91 28.84 -5.15 -4.76
N LEU A 92 27.62 -5.63 -4.53
CA LEU A 92 27.16 -6.93 -5.02
C LEU A 92 26.34 -6.84 -6.31
N GLY A 93 25.84 -5.65 -6.67
CA GLY A 93 24.87 -5.47 -7.75
C GLY A 93 23.43 -5.56 -7.23
N ARG A 94 22.44 -5.83 -8.08
CA ARG A 94 21.00 -5.77 -7.71
C ARG A 94 20.51 -6.98 -6.90
N ILE A 95 21.24 -7.33 -5.85
CA ILE A 95 21.00 -8.52 -5.01
C ILE A 95 19.62 -8.45 -4.33
N PHE A 96 19.17 -7.26 -3.95
CA PHE A 96 17.82 -7.04 -3.40
C PHE A 96 16.73 -7.63 -4.29
N CYS A 97 16.76 -7.35 -5.59
CA CYS A 97 15.76 -7.84 -6.54
C CYS A 97 15.81 -9.37 -6.72
N GLY A 98 16.96 -9.99 -6.45
CA GLY A 98 17.18 -11.42 -6.57
C GLY A 98 16.85 -12.23 -5.30
N PHE A 99 17.14 -11.67 -4.13
CA PHE A 99 17.16 -12.39 -2.84
C PHE A 99 16.10 -11.91 -1.84
N VAL A 100 15.84 -10.61 -1.78
CA VAL A 100 15.08 -10.00 -0.66
C VAL A 100 13.68 -9.55 -1.08
N CYS A 101 13.52 -9.03 -2.30
CA CYS A 101 12.28 -8.40 -2.74
C CYS A 101 11.11 -9.40 -2.83
N PRO A 102 10.05 -9.28 -2.00
CA PRO A 102 8.93 -10.21 -1.99
C PRO A 102 8.15 -10.20 -3.32
N LEU A 103 7.95 -9.02 -3.93
CA LEU A 103 7.33 -8.90 -5.24
C LEU A 103 8.17 -9.64 -6.30
N GLY A 104 9.49 -9.47 -6.27
CA GLY A 104 10.42 -10.18 -7.15
C GLY A 104 10.33 -11.71 -7.01
N THR A 105 10.16 -12.22 -5.79
CA THR A 105 9.94 -13.65 -5.52
C THR A 105 8.60 -14.14 -6.09
N ILE A 106 7.51 -13.40 -5.90
CA ILE A 106 6.19 -13.75 -6.48
C ILE A 106 6.29 -13.81 -8.01
N HIS A 107 6.86 -12.79 -8.64
CA HIS A 107 7.09 -12.79 -10.09
C HIS A 107 7.95 -13.96 -10.56
N HIS A 108 8.95 -14.36 -9.76
CA HIS A 108 9.80 -15.50 -10.05
C HIS A 108 9.02 -16.82 -10.02
N VAL A 109 8.21 -17.04 -8.98
CA VAL A 109 7.36 -18.23 -8.86
C VAL A 109 6.32 -18.29 -9.99
N VAL A 110 5.62 -17.18 -10.24
CA VAL A 110 4.59 -17.10 -11.31
C VAL A 110 5.19 -17.36 -12.69
N SER A 111 6.44 -16.93 -12.94
CA SER A 111 7.11 -17.17 -14.22
C SER A 111 7.39 -18.65 -14.53
N TRP A 112 7.37 -19.53 -13.52
CA TRP A 112 7.49 -20.97 -13.71
C TRP A 112 6.16 -21.66 -14.01
N ILE A 113 5.03 -21.01 -13.71
CA ILE A 113 3.70 -21.57 -13.92
C ILE A 113 3.30 -21.38 -15.39
N LYS A 114 3.38 -22.45 -16.18
CA LYS A 114 2.94 -22.54 -17.59
C LYS A 114 3.40 -21.33 -18.44
N PRO A 115 4.72 -21.19 -18.70
CA PRO A 115 5.24 -20.13 -19.57
C PRO A 115 4.62 -20.25 -20.98
N ALA A 116 4.19 -19.13 -21.54
CA ALA A 116 3.56 -19.08 -22.85
C ALA A 116 4.59 -19.29 -23.97
N LEU A 117 5.80 -18.76 -23.79
CA LEU A 117 6.90 -18.90 -24.74
C LEU A 117 7.80 -20.09 -24.38
N LYS A 118 8.27 -20.83 -25.40
CA LYS A 118 9.17 -21.99 -25.24
C LYS A 118 10.29 -21.94 -26.29
N GLY A 119 11.36 -22.70 -26.05
CA GLY A 119 12.46 -22.87 -27.02
C GLY A 119 13.08 -21.54 -27.48
N LYS A 120 13.19 -21.37 -28.80
CA LYS A 120 13.79 -20.18 -29.45
C LYS A 120 13.03 -18.87 -29.11
N LEU A 121 11.71 -18.92 -29.00
CA LEU A 121 10.90 -17.75 -28.65
C LEU A 121 11.23 -17.24 -27.23
N MET A 122 11.48 -18.15 -26.28
CA MET A 122 11.92 -17.77 -24.93
C MET A 122 13.30 -17.12 -24.94
N VAL A 123 14.22 -17.64 -25.76
CA VAL A 123 15.55 -17.04 -25.94
C VAL A 123 15.42 -15.60 -26.45
N GLN A 124 14.63 -15.38 -27.51
CA GLN A 124 14.38 -14.04 -28.05
C GLN A 124 13.73 -13.11 -27.01
N ALA A 125 12.75 -13.59 -26.25
CA ALA A 125 12.10 -12.80 -25.21
C ALA A 125 13.03 -12.43 -24.04
N ASN A 126 14.10 -13.20 -23.81
CA ASN A 126 15.09 -12.96 -22.76
C ASN A 126 16.36 -12.25 -23.26
N GLN A 127 16.38 -11.82 -24.52
CA GLN A 127 17.37 -10.87 -25.00
C GLN A 127 17.03 -9.45 -24.53
N LYS A 128 18.04 -8.58 -24.56
CA LYS A 128 17.88 -7.15 -24.26
C LYS A 128 16.89 -6.54 -25.26
N THR A 129 15.94 -5.76 -24.77
CA THR A 129 14.91 -5.12 -25.61
C THR A 129 14.73 -3.65 -25.23
N PRO A 130 14.33 -2.78 -26.17
CA PRO A 130 14.10 -1.36 -25.89
C PRO A 130 13.06 -1.09 -24.79
N SER A 131 12.15 -2.03 -24.52
CA SER A 131 11.17 -1.91 -23.43
C SER A 131 11.79 -1.77 -22.03
N GLN A 132 13.05 -2.20 -21.83
CA GLN A 132 13.76 -1.97 -20.56
C GLN A 132 14.03 -0.47 -20.30
N ARG A 133 13.88 0.40 -21.30
CA ARG A 133 13.95 1.86 -21.14
C ARG A 133 12.74 2.45 -20.41
N VAL A 134 11.59 1.74 -20.41
CA VAL A 134 10.33 2.22 -19.81
C VAL A 134 10.48 2.46 -18.30
N LYS A 135 11.14 1.57 -17.56
CA LYS A 135 11.37 1.76 -16.11
C LYS A 135 12.23 3.00 -15.80
N TYR A 136 13.13 3.40 -16.71
CA TYR A 136 13.93 4.61 -16.55
C TYR A 136 13.10 5.86 -16.89
N PHE A 137 12.27 5.81 -17.93
CA PHE A 137 11.27 6.84 -18.21
C PHE A 137 10.35 7.06 -16.99
N LEU A 138 9.81 5.98 -16.41
CA LEU A 138 8.96 6.04 -15.23
C LEU A 138 9.70 6.60 -14.02
N LEU A 139 10.92 6.13 -13.74
CA LEU A 139 11.75 6.64 -12.65
C LEU A 139 11.96 8.16 -12.77
N ILE A 140 12.39 8.64 -13.93
CA ILE A 140 12.65 10.07 -14.16
C ILE A 140 11.36 10.87 -14.02
N THR A 141 10.27 10.43 -14.66
CA THR A 141 8.96 11.10 -14.57
C THR A 141 8.49 11.23 -13.13
N LEU A 142 8.61 10.16 -12.33
CA LEU A 142 8.15 10.15 -10.94
C LEU A 142 9.05 10.99 -10.02
N LEU A 143 10.38 10.99 -10.21
CA LEU A 143 11.29 11.81 -9.41
C LEU A 143 11.14 13.30 -9.71
N VAL A 144 11.00 13.66 -10.98
CA VAL A 144 10.78 15.05 -11.40
C VAL A 144 9.39 15.51 -10.98
N GLY A 145 8.37 14.66 -11.11
CA GLY A 145 7.03 14.93 -10.56
C GLY A 145 7.07 15.16 -9.05
N ALA A 146 7.82 14.34 -8.30
CA ALA A 146 8.00 14.51 -6.85
C ALA A 146 8.69 15.85 -6.51
N LEU A 147 9.72 16.25 -7.27
CA LEU A 147 10.35 17.58 -7.14
C LEU A 147 9.37 18.73 -7.38
N MET A 148 8.37 18.52 -8.24
CA MET A 148 7.31 19.49 -8.50
C MET A 148 6.11 19.35 -7.53
N GLY A 149 6.25 18.63 -6.42
CA GLY A 149 5.19 18.46 -5.41
C GLY A 149 4.08 17.48 -5.80
N LEU A 150 4.31 16.63 -6.80
CA LEU A 150 3.41 15.54 -7.18
C LEU A 150 4.08 14.19 -6.90
N ASN A 151 4.07 13.77 -5.64
CA ASN A 151 4.61 12.47 -5.25
C ASN A 151 3.64 11.33 -5.58
N LEU A 152 3.83 10.68 -6.74
CA LEU A 152 3.10 9.48 -7.16
C LEU A 152 3.92 8.18 -7.00
N MET A 153 5.05 8.23 -6.28
CA MET A 153 6.01 7.12 -6.21
C MET A 153 5.40 5.83 -5.66
N GLY A 154 4.57 5.96 -4.63
CA GLY A 154 3.84 4.87 -3.98
C GLY A 154 2.87 4.09 -4.88
N LEU A 155 2.56 4.57 -6.07
CA LEU A 155 1.77 3.81 -7.05
C LEU A 155 2.60 2.70 -7.70
N MET A 156 3.87 3.00 -8.02
CA MET A 156 4.77 2.16 -8.82
C MET A 156 5.91 1.53 -8.02
N ALA A 157 6.13 1.95 -6.76
CA ALA A 157 7.10 1.29 -5.90
C ALA A 157 6.67 -0.16 -5.60
N PRO A 158 7.58 -1.15 -5.71
CA PRO A 158 7.20 -2.56 -5.66
C PRO A 158 6.65 -2.99 -4.29
N ILE A 159 7.15 -2.44 -3.19
CA ILE A 159 6.70 -2.79 -1.84
C ILE A 159 5.30 -2.22 -1.55
N PRO A 160 5.04 -0.90 -1.72
CA PRO A 160 3.69 -0.35 -1.61
C PRO A 160 2.66 -0.99 -2.55
N LEU A 161 3.03 -1.26 -3.81
CA LEU A 161 2.14 -1.91 -4.76
C LEU A 161 1.74 -3.31 -4.29
N LEU A 162 2.72 -4.13 -3.86
CA LEU A 162 2.44 -5.48 -3.38
C LEU A 162 1.57 -5.45 -2.13
N PHE A 163 1.97 -4.67 -1.12
CA PHE A 163 1.23 -4.58 0.14
C PHE A 163 -0.21 -4.12 -0.10
N ARG A 164 -0.40 -3.02 -0.84
CA ARG A 164 -1.73 -2.48 -1.17
C ARG A 164 -2.59 -3.52 -1.90
N SER A 165 -2.04 -4.21 -2.89
CA SER A 165 -2.78 -5.21 -3.67
C SER A 165 -3.22 -6.39 -2.79
N LEU A 166 -2.33 -6.86 -1.91
CA LEU A 166 -2.64 -7.94 -0.98
C LEU A 166 -3.67 -7.50 0.05
N THR A 167 -3.48 -6.35 0.69
CA THR A 167 -4.34 -5.81 1.73
C THR A 167 -5.74 -5.46 1.25
N LEU A 168 -5.87 -4.80 0.10
CA LEU A 168 -7.15 -4.26 -0.34
C LEU A 168 -7.96 -5.23 -1.21
N ALA A 169 -7.30 -6.17 -1.89
CA ALA A 169 -7.98 -7.07 -2.83
C ALA A 169 -7.79 -8.55 -2.47
N VAL A 170 -6.55 -9.04 -2.36
CA VAL A 170 -6.30 -10.49 -2.25
C VAL A 170 -6.74 -11.04 -0.89
N PHE A 171 -6.32 -10.43 0.22
CA PHE A 171 -6.67 -10.91 1.56
C PHE A 171 -8.16 -10.81 1.85
N PRO A 172 -8.82 -9.66 1.60
CA PRO A 172 -10.28 -9.59 1.74
C PRO A 172 -10.99 -10.56 0.81
N GLY A 173 -10.60 -10.64 -0.47
CA GLY A 173 -11.23 -11.55 -1.42
C GLY A 173 -11.11 -13.02 -1.02
N LEU A 174 -9.93 -13.45 -0.57
CA LEU A 174 -9.71 -14.80 -0.03
C LEU A 174 -10.49 -15.02 1.27
N GLY A 175 -10.48 -14.06 2.19
CA GLY A 175 -11.19 -14.17 3.46
C GLY A 175 -12.70 -14.31 3.27
N ILE A 176 -13.28 -13.53 2.35
CA ILE A 176 -14.70 -13.63 1.99
C ILE A 176 -15.00 -14.98 1.34
N GLY A 177 -14.22 -15.40 0.34
CA GLY A 177 -14.45 -16.68 -0.33
C GLY A 177 -14.29 -17.90 0.59
N ILE A 178 -13.32 -17.87 1.52
CA ILE A 178 -13.16 -18.93 2.53
C ILE A 178 -14.34 -18.91 3.51
N LYS A 179 -14.79 -17.73 3.94
CA LYS A 179 -15.93 -17.62 4.84
C LYS A 179 -17.21 -18.13 4.19
N GLU A 180 -17.50 -17.74 2.95
CA GLU A 180 -18.66 -18.25 2.20
C GLU A 180 -18.60 -19.77 2.05
N LEU A 181 -17.41 -20.34 1.80
CA LEU A 181 -17.22 -21.79 1.76
C LEU A 181 -17.55 -22.44 3.12
N PHE A 182 -17.11 -21.86 4.23
CA PHE A 182 -17.40 -22.36 5.58
C PHE A 182 -18.88 -22.21 5.95
N ASP A 183 -19.54 -21.11 5.55
CA ASP A 183 -20.97 -20.91 5.75
C ASP A 183 -21.78 -21.98 4.99
N VAL A 184 -21.36 -22.34 3.77
CA VAL A 184 -21.96 -23.45 3.00
C VAL A 184 -21.73 -24.80 3.70
N MET A 185 -20.53 -25.05 4.23
CA MET A 185 -20.24 -26.28 4.98
C MET A 185 -21.02 -26.37 6.30
N ALA A 186 -21.17 -25.25 7.00
CA ALA A 186 -21.91 -25.17 8.27
C ALA A 186 -23.40 -25.47 8.07
N ASN A 187 -23.97 -25.06 6.93
CA ASN A 187 -25.36 -25.33 6.57
C ASN A 187 -25.59 -26.72 5.95
N SER A 188 -24.56 -27.55 5.83
CA SER A 188 -24.72 -28.92 5.30
C SER A 188 -25.25 -29.88 6.36
N ASP A 189 -26.09 -30.83 5.95
CA ASP A 189 -26.69 -31.85 6.84
C ASP A 189 -25.67 -32.89 7.35
N ILE A 190 -24.44 -32.85 6.84
CA ILE A 190 -23.38 -33.80 7.21
C ILE A 190 -22.65 -33.28 8.45
N LYS A 191 -22.91 -33.92 9.61
CA LYS A 191 -22.31 -33.56 10.91
C LYS A 191 -20.80 -33.32 10.89
N ILE A 192 -20.04 -34.11 10.13
CA ILE A 192 -18.59 -33.96 9.98
C ILE A 192 -18.21 -32.64 9.32
N LEU A 193 -18.92 -32.25 8.26
CA LEU A 193 -18.66 -31.00 7.53
C LEU A 193 -19.00 -29.78 8.40
N ASN A 194 -20.11 -29.87 9.15
CA ASN A 194 -20.51 -28.84 10.10
C ASN A 194 -19.46 -28.63 11.21
N GLN A 195 -18.98 -29.72 11.84
CA GLN A 195 -18.00 -29.62 12.92
C GLN A 195 -16.61 -29.15 12.43
N LEU A 196 -16.23 -29.53 11.21
CA LEU A 196 -15.01 -29.03 10.55
C LEU A 196 -15.10 -27.52 10.25
N SER A 197 -16.28 -27.00 9.92
CA SER A 197 -16.48 -25.58 9.62
C SER A 197 -16.12 -24.68 10.81
N TYR A 198 -16.64 -24.98 12.00
CA TYR A 198 -16.33 -24.24 13.22
C TYR A 198 -14.83 -24.29 13.59
N GLY A 199 -14.19 -25.46 13.44
CA GLY A 199 -12.76 -25.59 13.69
C GLY A 199 -11.90 -24.81 12.68
N ALA A 200 -12.33 -24.76 11.43
CA ALA A 200 -11.62 -24.04 10.38
C ALA A 200 -11.75 -22.51 10.51
N GLU A 201 -12.90 -21.99 10.96
CA GLU A 201 -13.08 -20.55 11.22
C GLU A 201 -12.11 -20.02 12.29
N VAL A 202 -11.88 -20.80 13.36
CA VAL A 202 -10.90 -20.47 14.42
C VAL A 202 -9.46 -20.41 13.89
N LEU A 203 -9.12 -21.24 12.89
CA LEU A 203 -7.79 -21.27 12.28
C LEU A 203 -7.57 -20.18 11.23
N VAL A 204 -8.64 -19.75 10.54
CA VAL A 204 -8.57 -18.81 9.41
C VAL A 204 -8.76 -17.35 9.86
N SER A 205 -9.60 -17.11 10.87
CA SER A 205 -9.82 -15.76 11.42
C SER A 205 -8.56 -15.05 11.94
N PRO A 206 -7.52 -15.74 12.47
CA PRO A 206 -6.22 -15.12 12.75
C PRO A 206 -5.46 -14.62 11.52
N ILE A 207 -5.74 -15.15 10.33
CA ILE A 207 -4.97 -14.78 9.14
C ILE A 207 -5.71 -13.70 8.34
N PHE A 208 -7.03 -13.84 8.21
CA PHE A 208 -7.84 -12.97 7.35
C PHE A 208 -8.63 -11.92 8.13
N GLY A 209 -8.83 -12.10 9.44
CA GLY A 209 -9.62 -11.23 10.32
C GLY A 209 -11.01 -11.81 10.66
N TYR A 210 -11.63 -11.31 11.73
CA TYR A 210 -12.95 -11.75 12.23
C TYR A 210 -14.15 -11.10 11.51
N GLY A 211 -13.98 -10.48 10.35
CA GLY A 211 -15.06 -9.77 9.68
C GLY A 211 -14.82 -9.47 8.20
N TYR A 212 -15.90 -9.12 7.50
CA TYR A 212 -15.87 -8.71 6.10
C TYR A 212 -15.18 -7.33 6.00
N GLN A 213 -13.90 -7.31 5.63
CA GLN A 213 -13.24 -6.08 5.23
C GLN A 213 -13.61 -5.78 3.77
N SER A 214 -14.07 -4.56 3.50
CA SER A 214 -14.39 -4.12 2.14
C SER A 214 -13.69 -2.79 1.85
N TYR A 215 -13.24 -2.62 0.62
CA TYR A 215 -12.59 -1.40 0.16
C TYR A 215 -13.14 -1.00 -1.19
N GLN A 216 -13.47 0.28 -1.38
CA GLN A 216 -14.15 0.76 -2.59
C GLN A 216 -13.40 0.41 -3.90
N THR A 217 -12.07 0.44 -3.88
CA THR A 217 -11.25 0.18 -5.08
C THR A 217 -10.65 -1.23 -5.12
N ALA A 218 -11.13 -2.16 -4.28
CA ALA A 218 -10.59 -3.52 -4.15
C ALA A 218 -10.53 -4.25 -5.50
N TRP A 219 -11.64 -4.27 -6.24
CA TRP A 219 -11.73 -4.94 -7.54
C TRP A 219 -10.75 -4.34 -8.55
N PHE A 220 -10.59 -3.02 -8.55
CA PHE A 220 -9.76 -2.30 -9.52
C PHE A 220 -8.27 -2.59 -9.30
N ILE A 221 -7.77 -2.50 -8.07
CA ILE A 221 -6.37 -2.85 -7.76
C ILE A 221 -6.13 -4.36 -7.92
N GLY A 222 -7.11 -5.20 -7.58
CA GLY A 222 -7.06 -6.64 -7.78
C GLY A 222 -6.85 -7.00 -9.25
N LEU A 223 -7.63 -6.40 -10.15
CA LEU A 223 -7.52 -6.60 -11.59
C LEU A 223 -6.14 -6.16 -12.11
N ILE A 224 -5.67 -4.96 -11.74
CA ILE A 224 -4.34 -4.47 -12.13
C ILE A 224 -3.25 -5.44 -11.68
N PHE A 225 -3.32 -5.92 -10.43
CA PHE A 225 -2.33 -6.84 -9.89
C PHE A 225 -2.34 -8.19 -10.61
N LEU A 226 -3.53 -8.75 -10.90
CA LEU A 226 -3.66 -9.98 -11.68
C LEU A 226 -3.10 -9.84 -13.10
N VAL A 227 -3.33 -8.71 -13.77
CA VAL A 227 -2.75 -8.42 -15.10
C VAL A 227 -1.22 -8.37 -15.02
N ILE A 228 -0.66 -7.67 -14.02
CA ILE A 228 0.79 -7.60 -13.79
C ILE A 228 1.40 -9.00 -13.57
N LEU A 229 0.71 -9.87 -12.82
CA LEU A 229 1.14 -11.25 -12.62
C LEU A 229 1.00 -12.09 -13.90
N PHE A 230 -0.10 -11.93 -14.65
CA PHE A 230 -0.34 -12.63 -15.90
C PHE A 230 0.72 -12.33 -16.97
N LEU A 231 1.21 -11.09 -17.05
CA LEU A 231 2.26 -10.69 -18.00
C LEU A 231 3.59 -11.45 -17.81
N ASN A 232 3.82 -12.10 -16.66
CA ASN A 232 4.98 -12.96 -16.45
C ASN A 232 4.98 -14.23 -17.30
N ARG A 233 3.80 -14.65 -17.80
CA ARG A 233 3.69 -15.78 -18.72
C ARG A 233 4.34 -15.49 -20.07
N ILE A 234 4.34 -14.22 -20.49
CA ILE A 234 4.93 -13.78 -21.76
C ILE A 234 6.41 -13.45 -21.56
N ARG A 235 6.74 -12.62 -20.56
CA ARG A 235 8.13 -12.27 -20.24
C ARG A 235 8.44 -12.52 -18.78
N ILE A 236 9.44 -13.35 -18.52
CA ILE A 236 9.90 -13.66 -17.16
C ILE A 236 10.22 -12.36 -16.40
N ARG A 237 9.63 -12.21 -15.20
CA ARG A 237 9.77 -11.02 -14.35
C ARG A 237 9.49 -9.71 -15.09
N PHE A 238 8.38 -9.65 -15.82
CA PHE A 238 7.96 -8.50 -16.64
C PHE A 238 8.05 -7.17 -15.86
N TRP A 239 7.49 -7.12 -14.64
CA TRP A 239 7.52 -5.93 -13.80
C TRP A 239 8.95 -5.44 -13.52
N CYS A 240 9.84 -6.32 -13.08
CA CYS A 240 11.22 -5.97 -12.74
C CYS A 240 12.04 -5.49 -13.95
N ARG A 241 11.71 -5.97 -15.16
CA ARG A 241 12.40 -5.65 -16.40
C ARG A 241 11.89 -4.36 -17.05
N VAL A 242 10.58 -4.11 -17.00
CA VAL A 242 9.93 -3.07 -17.81
C VAL A 242 9.37 -1.92 -16.97
N LEU A 243 8.76 -2.18 -15.81
CA LEU A 243 7.96 -1.17 -15.10
C LEU A 243 8.57 -0.68 -13.78
N CYS A 244 9.40 -1.49 -13.12
CA CYS A 244 9.83 -1.23 -11.74
C CYS A 244 10.82 -0.04 -11.62
N PRO A 245 10.41 1.12 -11.06
CA PRO A 245 11.28 2.28 -10.88
C PRO A 245 12.38 2.03 -9.84
N LEU A 246 12.09 1.27 -8.77
CA LEU A 246 13.12 0.87 -7.80
C LEU A 246 14.20 0.04 -8.48
N GLY A 247 13.78 -0.81 -9.42
CA GLY A 247 14.70 -1.58 -10.21
C GLY A 247 15.60 -0.71 -11.10
N ALA A 248 15.04 0.32 -11.74
CA ALA A 248 15.82 1.29 -12.50
C ALA A 248 16.84 2.01 -11.60
N LEU A 249 16.41 2.47 -10.41
CA LEU A 249 17.26 3.14 -9.43
C LEU A 249 18.45 2.26 -9.01
N LEU A 250 18.18 1.03 -8.57
CA LEU A 250 19.23 0.08 -8.19
C LEU A 250 20.13 -0.30 -9.39
N GLY A 251 19.62 -0.29 -10.62
CA GLY A 251 20.40 -0.50 -11.84
C GLY A 251 21.38 0.63 -12.16
N ILE A 252 21.10 1.87 -11.75
CA ILE A 252 22.04 2.99 -11.89
C ILE A 252 23.24 2.77 -10.97
N PHE A 253 23.01 2.30 -9.74
CA PHE A 253 24.08 2.03 -8.78
C PHE A 253 24.82 0.72 -9.07
N SER A 254 24.14 -0.32 -9.56
CA SER A 254 24.77 -1.62 -9.83
C SER A 254 25.82 -1.60 -10.93
N ARG A 255 25.93 -0.52 -11.71
CA ARG A 255 27.04 -0.35 -12.69
C ARG A 255 28.43 -0.37 -12.03
N PHE A 256 28.49 -0.06 -10.74
CA PHE A 256 29.72 -0.05 -9.96
C PHE A 256 30.00 -1.38 -9.25
N SER A 257 29.18 -2.42 -9.47
CA SER A 257 29.32 -3.70 -8.77
C SER A 257 30.68 -4.35 -9.01
N ILE A 258 31.25 -4.85 -7.91
CA ILE A 258 32.50 -5.61 -7.88
C ILE A 258 32.23 -7.07 -8.26
N LEU A 259 31.07 -7.61 -7.89
CA LEU A 259 30.64 -8.93 -8.32
C LEU A 259 30.25 -8.89 -9.81
N ARG A 260 30.97 -9.64 -10.65
CA ARG A 260 30.78 -9.64 -12.11
C ARG A 260 30.76 -11.04 -12.70
N LEU A 261 30.08 -11.15 -13.84
CA LEU A 261 30.07 -12.35 -14.67
C LEU A 261 31.27 -12.30 -15.63
N GLU A 262 32.25 -13.17 -15.41
CA GLU A 262 33.31 -13.47 -16.36
C GLU A 262 32.81 -14.52 -17.37
N LYS A 263 33.15 -14.29 -18.64
CA LYS A 263 32.71 -15.09 -19.77
C LYS A 263 33.95 -15.63 -20.49
N ASP A 264 34.04 -16.94 -20.58
CA ASP A 264 35.09 -17.64 -21.32
C ASP A 264 34.57 -17.94 -22.73
N HIS A 265 35.21 -17.35 -23.74
CA HIS A 265 34.79 -17.50 -25.13
C HIS A 265 35.22 -18.85 -25.73
N GLU A 266 36.32 -19.42 -25.26
CA GLU A 266 36.88 -20.67 -25.80
C GLU A 266 36.01 -21.86 -25.41
N LYS A 267 35.43 -21.82 -24.21
CA LYS A 267 34.54 -22.88 -23.70
C LYS A 267 33.10 -22.76 -24.21
N CYS A 268 32.74 -21.72 -24.98
CA CYS A 268 31.36 -21.48 -25.34
C CYS A 268 30.94 -22.18 -26.64
N THR A 269 29.96 -23.07 -26.55
CA THR A 269 29.35 -23.76 -27.70
C THR A 269 28.14 -23.05 -28.32
N ASN A 270 27.86 -21.81 -27.92
CA ASN A 270 26.71 -21.01 -28.38
C ASN A 270 25.33 -21.68 -28.22
N CYS A 271 25.16 -22.57 -27.24
CA CYS A 271 23.91 -23.33 -27.02
C CYS A 271 22.69 -22.50 -26.55
N THR A 272 22.85 -21.21 -26.23
CA THR A 272 21.82 -20.25 -25.78
C THR A 272 21.08 -20.54 -24.47
N LEU A 273 21.44 -21.61 -23.74
CA LEU A 273 20.80 -21.99 -22.47
C LEU A 273 20.90 -20.89 -21.40
N CYS A 274 22.04 -20.20 -21.34
CA CYS A 274 22.26 -19.11 -20.39
C CYS A 274 21.28 -17.94 -20.64
N THR A 275 21.02 -17.59 -21.91
CA THR A 275 20.05 -16.57 -22.31
C THR A 275 18.62 -17.03 -22.07
N LYS A 276 18.30 -18.29 -22.40
CA LYS A 276 16.99 -18.89 -22.14
C LYS A 276 16.58 -18.78 -20.66
N ASN A 277 17.53 -18.97 -19.74
CA ASN A 277 17.26 -18.94 -18.29
C ASN A 277 17.55 -17.59 -17.63
N CYS A 278 17.93 -16.56 -18.39
CA CYS A 278 18.24 -15.23 -17.88
C CYS A 278 16.96 -14.46 -17.50
N GLN A 279 16.73 -14.26 -16.21
CA GLN A 279 15.53 -13.56 -15.73
C GLN A 279 15.62 -12.04 -15.82
N GLY A 280 16.83 -11.50 -15.97
CA GLY A 280 17.07 -10.05 -16.10
C GLY A 280 17.13 -9.57 -17.55
N ALA A 281 17.24 -10.47 -18.53
CA ALA A 281 17.66 -10.13 -19.90
C ALA A 281 18.94 -9.28 -19.92
N ALA A 282 19.97 -9.79 -19.22
CA ALA A 282 21.25 -9.13 -19.01
C ALA A 282 22.35 -9.56 -20.01
N SER A 283 21.99 -10.33 -21.04
CA SER A 283 22.91 -10.82 -22.09
C SER A 283 24.07 -11.66 -21.54
N PRO A 284 23.83 -12.82 -20.89
CA PRO A 284 24.88 -13.63 -20.26
C PRO A 284 25.77 -14.39 -21.25
N MET A 285 25.37 -14.53 -22.50
CA MET A 285 26.10 -15.29 -23.52
C MET A 285 27.48 -14.65 -23.84
N PRO A 286 28.55 -15.44 -23.96
CA PRO A 286 29.82 -14.99 -24.54
C PRO A 286 29.61 -14.41 -25.95
N GLY A 287 30.34 -13.34 -26.29
CA GLY A 287 30.16 -12.59 -27.54
C GLY A 287 29.14 -11.44 -27.45
N GLN A 288 28.37 -11.37 -26.37
CA GLN A 288 27.51 -10.23 -26.07
C GLN A 288 28.05 -9.43 -24.89
N ASP A 289 27.81 -8.12 -24.92
CA ASP A 289 28.12 -7.25 -23.81
C ASP A 289 27.20 -7.53 -22.61
N TRP A 290 27.81 -7.66 -21.43
CA TRP A 290 27.09 -7.93 -20.20
C TRP A 290 26.45 -6.67 -19.61
N GLU A 291 25.16 -6.75 -19.28
CA GLU A 291 24.37 -5.63 -18.77
C GLU A 291 24.19 -5.71 -17.24
N ASN A 292 25.15 -5.16 -16.48
CA ASN A 292 25.12 -5.14 -15.01
C ASN A 292 23.87 -4.44 -14.43
N ALA A 293 23.33 -3.44 -15.14
CA ALA A 293 22.13 -2.71 -14.73
C ALA A 293 20.86 -3.59 -14.78
N GLU A 294 20.85 -4.64 -15.60
CA GLU A 294 19.72 -5.54 -15.79
C GLU A 294 19.84 -6.85 -14.99
N CYS A 295 21.06 -7.25 -14.63
CA CYS A 295 21.29 -8.48 -13.88
C CYS A 295 20.65 -8.43 -12.48
N LEU A 296 19.83 -9.43 -12.17
CA LEU A 296 19.18 -9.60 -10.86
C LEU A 296 19.94 -10.57 -9.94
N LEU A 297 21.16 -11.01 -10.34
CA LEU A 297 22.01 -11.96 -9.61
C LEU A 297 21.28 -13.26 -9.24
N CYS A 298 20.47 -13.78 -10.15
CA CYS A 298 19.72 -15.02 -9.92
C CYS A 298 20.57 -16.29 -10.01
N PHE A 299 21.78 -16.21 -10.58
CA PHE A 299 22.72 -17.30 -10.83
C PHE A 299 22.21 -18.44 -11.74
N ASN A 300 20.99 -18.38 -12.25
CA ASN A 300 20.43 -19.43 -13.13
C ASN A 300 21.25 -19.64 -14.41
N CYS A 301 21.78 -18.56 -15.01
CA CYS A 301 22.61 -18.68 -16.22
C CYS A 301 23.92 -19.45 -15.97
N PHE A 302 24.51 -19.25 -14.78
CA PHE A 302 25.73 -19.92 -14.33
C PHE A 302 25.46 -21.41 -14.05
N ASP A 303 24.32 -21.73 -13.41
CA ASP A 303 23.92 -23.12 -13.11
C ASP A 303 23.54 -23.91 -14.37
N SER A 304 22.99 -23.24 -15.39
CA SER A 304 22.53 -23.90 -16.62
C SER A 304 23.60 -24.12 -17.69
N CYS A 305 24.85 -23.67 -17.49
CA CYS A 305 25.91 -23.77 -18.48
C CYS A 305 26.61 -25.14 -18.39
N PRO A 306 26.51 -26.01 -19.42
CA PRO A 306 27.13 -27.33 -19.37
C PRO A 306 28.67 -27.26 -19.43
N GLU A 307 29.21 -26.33 -20.23
CA GLU A 307 30.66 -26.19 -20.47
C GLU A 307 31.41 -25.37 -19.39
N GLY A 308 30.70 -24.85 -18.38
CA GLY A 308 31.32 -24.00 -17.36
C GLY A 308 31.93 -22.70 -17.89
N ALA A 309 31.48 -22.20 -19.05
CA ALA A 309 31.98 -20.98 -19.70
C ALA A 309 31.64 -19.66 -18.96
N LEU A 310 30.90 -19.74 -17.85
CA LEU A 310 30.45 -18.60 -17.07
C LEU A 310 30.97 -18.72 -15.64
N SER A 311 31.51 -17.65 -15.07
CA SER A 311 31.89 -17.64 -13.64
C SER A 311 31.63 -16.28 -13.01
N PHE A 312 31.22 -16.25 -11.74
CA PHE A 312 31.08 -15.00 -10.99
C PHE A 312 32.34 -14.76 -10.15
N ARG A 313 33.00 -13.60 -10.34
CA ARG A 313 34.20 -13.21 -9.58
C ARG A 313 34.06 -11.81 -9.01
N PHE A 314 34.76 -11.56 -7.90
CA PHE A 314 34.92 -10.23 -7.34
C PHE A 314 36.10 -9.53 -8.03
N ARG A 315 35.81 -8.56 -8.89
CA ARG A 315 36.85 -7.83 -9.59
C ARG A 315 36.40 -6.41 -9.89
N TRP A 316 37.22 -5.45 -9.51
CA TRP A 316 36.95 -4.04 -9.74
C TRP A 316 37.56 -3.61 -11.08
N TYR A 317 36.71 -3.41 -12.09
CA TYR A 317 37.11 -2.96 -13.42
C TYR A 317 36.36 -1.71 -13.86
N PRO A 318 36.89 -0.50 -13.59
CA PRO A 318 36.22 0.76 -13.92
C PRO A 318 36.00 0.95 -15.42
N LYS A 319 36.89 0.44 -16.28
CA LYS A 319 36.79 0.53 -17.76
C LYS A 319 35.57 -0.16 -18.37
N LEU A 320 34.88 -1.04 -17.63
CA LEU A 320 33.67 -1.76 -18.06
C LEU A 320 32.37 -1.24 -17.40
N ASN A 321 32.41 -0.09 -16.72
CA ASN A 321 31.23 0.54 -16.10
C ASN A 321 30.33 1.19 -17.15
N ARG A 322 29.67 0.37 -17.97
CA ARG A 322 28.72 0.88 -18.97
C ARG A 322 27.53 1.52 -18.27
N LYS A 323 27.15 2.70 -18.76
CA LYS A 323 25.95 3.40 -18.29
C LYS A 323 24.72 2.56 -18.69
N PRO A 324 23.67 2.54 -17.86
CA PRO A 324 22.42 1.90 -18.24
C PRO A 324 21.91 2.51 -19.55
N ASP A 325 21.42 1.67 -20.46
CA ASP A 325 20.77 2.13 -21.68
C ASP A 325 19.40 2.71 -21.34
N MET A 326 19.38 4.01 -21.02
CA MET A 326 18.14 4.76 -20.80
C MET A 326 17.53 5.22 -22.13
N GLY A 327 18.36 5.48 -23.15
CA GLY A 327 17.95 6.10 -24.41
C GLY A 327 17.63 7.59 -24.26
N ARG A 328 18.18 8.44 -25.14
CA ARG A 328 18.00 9.90 -25.10
C ARG A 328 16.52 10.32 -25.09
N ARG A 329 15.70 9.66 -25.92
CA ARG A 329 14.25 9.93 -26.00
C ARG A 329 13.55 9.68 -24.68
N ALA A 330 13.80 8.55 -24.01
CA ALA A 330 13.13 8.21 -22.74
C ALA A 330 13.49 9.17 -21.61
N VAL A 331 14.73 9.68 -21.59
CA VAL A 331 15.17 10.71 -20.64
C VAL A 331 14.45 12.03 -20.90
N LEU A 332 14.48 12.52 -22.14
CA LEU A 332 13.84 13.79 -22.51
C LEU A 332 12.32 13.74 -22.29
N THR A 333 11.66 12.67 -22.74
CA THR A 333 10.21 12.52 -22.53
C THR A 333 9.87 12.32 -21.06
N GLY A 334 10.73 11.66 -20.28
CA GLY A 334 10.51 11.49 -18.84
C GLY A 334 10.64 12.80 -18.07
N LEU A 335 11.62 13.63 -18.42
CA LEU A 335 11.77 14.99 -17.88
C LEU A 335 10.57 15.86 -18.24
N LEU A 336 10.20 15.88 -19.53
CA LEU A 336 9.05 16.64 -20.02
C LEU A 336 7.76 16.19 -19.33
N ALA A 337 7.49 14.89 -19.24
CA ALA A 337 6.31 14.35 -18.57
C ALA A 337 6.28 14.69 -17.07
N GLY A 338 7.43 14.54 -16.39
CA GLY A 338 7.56 14.87 -14.98
C GLY A 338 7.30 16.34 -14.66
N ILE A 339 7.56 17.24 -15.62
CA ILE A 339 7.27 18.68 -15.50
C ILE A 339 5.83 19.00 -15.93
N SER A 340 5.40 18.46 -17.07
CA SER A 340 4.13 18.82 -17.71
C SER A 340 2.93 18.30 -16.93
N ILE A 341 2.99 17.09 -16.37
CA ILE A 341 1.87 16.50 -15.62
C ILE A 341 1.48 17.36 -14.40
N PRO A 342 2.39 17.71 -13.46
CA PRO A 342 2.04 18.56 -12.33
C PRO A 342 1.68 19.98 -12.78
N LEU A 343 2.34 20.54 -13.79
CA LEU A 343 2.03 21.89 -14.28
C LEU A 343 0.62 21.97 -14.89
N LEU A 344 0.30 21.08 -15.83
CA LEU A 344 -1.02 21.01 -16.46
C LEU A 344 -2.11 20.65 -15.44
N GLY A 345 -1.82 19.74 -14.52
CA GLY A 345 -2.74 19.39 -13.45
C GLY A 345 -3.01 20.56 -12.48
N ARG A 346 -2.04 21.45 -12.24
CA ARG A 346 -2.23 22.70 -11.48
C ARG A 346 -3.09 23.71 -12.25
N LEU A 347 -2.84 23.88 -13.55
CA LEU A 347 -3.65 24.73 -14.42
C LEU A 347 -5.13 24.28 -14.46
N GLY A 348 -5.37 22.97 -14.44
CA GLY A 348 -6.72 22.40 -14.35
C GLY A 348 -7.33 22.37 -12.94
N GLY A 349 -6.63 22.83 -11.90
CA GLY A 349 -7.08 22.75 -10.51
C GLY A 349 -7.24 21.31 -9.98
N GLN A 350 -6.65 20.32 -10.67
CA GLN A 350 -6.85 18.90 -10.38
C GLN A 350 -5.75 18.28 -9.51
N VAL A 351 -4.59 18.94 -9.33
CA VAL A 351 -3.49 18.41 -8.51
C VAL A 351 -3.84 18.43 -7.02
N HIS A 352 -4.30 19.57 -6.52
CA HIS A 352 -4.84 19.72 -5.18
C HIS A 352 -6.29 20.19 -5.31
N LYS A 353 -7.24 19.27 -5.15
CA LYS A 353 -8.66 19.65 -5.18
C LYS A 353 -9.00 20.34 -3.85
N VAL A 354 -9.45 21.59 -3.92
CA VAL A 354 -9.90 22.33 -2.74
C VAL A 354 -11.16 21.67 -2.18
N SER A 355 -11.12 21.32 -0.89
CA SER A 355 -12.25 21.10 0.04
C SER A 355 -13.42 20.26 -0.49
N ASP A 356 -13.19 19.01 -0.90
CA ASP A 356 -14.31 18.06 -0.97
C ASP A 356 -14.80 17.82 0.48
N PRO A 357 -16.07 18.14 0.83
CA PRO A 357 -16.55 17.97 2.20
C PRO A 357 -16.49 16.53 2.70
N ARG A 358 -16.38 15.55 1.79
CA ARG A 358 -16.28 14.12 2.12
C ARG A 358 -14.84 13.67 2.37
N LEU A 359 -13.84 14.53 2.12
CA LEU A 359 -12.43 14.19 2.29
C LEU A 359 -12.02 14.31 3.76
N ILE A 360 -12.39 13.31 4.54
CA ILE A 360 -12.01 13.19 5.95
C ILE A 360 -10.75 12.34 6.04
N ARG A 361 -9.67 12.88 6.59
CA ARG A 361 -8.38 12.18 6.76
C ARG A 361 -8.30 11.51 8.15
N PRO A 362 -7.48 10.45 8.30
CA PRO A 362 -7.23 9.85 9.61
C PRO A 362 -6.70 10.86 10.63
N PRO A 363 -6.95 10.66 11.94
CA PRO A 363 -6.43 11.54 12.97
C PRO A 363 -4.90 11.55 12.95
N GLY A 364 -4.30 12.72 13.14
CA GLY A 364 -2.84 12.92 13.04
C GLY A 364 -2.33 13.13 11.61
N SER A 365 -3.18 13.13 10.58
CA SER A 365 -2.77 13.51 9.23
C SER A 365 -2.26 14.96 9.20
N LEU A 366 -1.13 15.17 8.53
CA LEU A 366 -0.58 16.50 8.28
C LEU A 366 -1.52 17.37 7.41
N PRO A 367 -1.25 18.68 7.27
CA PRO A 367 -1.93 19.51 6.27
C PRO A 367 -1.93 18.83 4.89
N GLU A 368 -2.97 19.04 4.08
CA GLU A 368 -3.23 18.24 2.87
C GLU A 368 -2.02 18.20 1.91
N GLU A 369 -1.34 19.32 1.70
CA GLU A 369 -0.17 19.38 0.80
C GLU A 369 0.98 18.52 1.32
N ASP A 370 1.37 18.69 2.58
CA ASP A 370 2.44 17.91 3.23
C ASP A 370 2.09 16.41 3.31
N PHE A 371 0.82 16.12 3.61
CA PHE A 371 0.30 14.76 3.62
C PHE A 371 0.46 14.09 2.26
N LEU A 372 0.07 14.76 1.16
CA LEU A 372 0.17 14.22 -0.19
C LEU A 372 1.63 14.07 -0.65
N ASN A 373 2.51 14.96 -0.21
CA ASN A 373 3.95 14.91 -0.48
C ASN A 373 4.65 13.73 0.23
N LEU A 374 4.13 13.29 1.38
CA LEU A 374 4.71 12.21 2.18
C LEU A 374 3.99 10.85 2.03
N CYS A 375 2.72 10.83 1.62
CA CYS A 375 1.93 9.60 1.58
C CYS A 375 2.36 8.66 0.44
N GLN A 376 2.86 7.48 0.79
CA GLN A 376 3.28 6.46 -0.17
C GLN A 376 2.18 5.48 -0.55
N ARG A 377 0.91 5.72 -0.17
CA ARG A 377 -0.26 4.91 -0.57
C ARG A 377 -0.06 3.42 -0.34
N CYS A 378 0.61 3.09 0.78
CA CYS A 378 1.02 1.73 1.10
C CYS A 378 -0.14 0.83 1.54
N GLY A 379 -1.20 1.41 2.11
CA GLY A 379 -2.34 0.66 2.64
C GLY A 379 -2.21 0.19 4.09
N LEU A 380 -1.08 0.46 4.78
CA LEU A 380 -0.88 0.05 6.18
C LEU A 380 -1.95 0.60 7.12
N CYS A 381 -2.26 1.91 7.02
CA CYS A 381 -3.31 2.54 7.84
C CYS A 381 -4.71 1.99 7.54
N MET A 382 -4.96 1.51 6.31
CA MET A 382 -6.22 0.88 5.92
C MET A 382 -6.33 -0.51 6.55
N LYS A 383 -5.26 -1.32 6.49
CA LYS A 383 -5.24 -2.68 7.04
C LYS A 383 -5.39 -2.73 8.56
N VAL A 384 -4.69 -1.83 9.26
CA VAL A 384 -4.67 -1.79 10.73
C VAL A 384 -6.00 -1.29 11.31
N CYS A 385 -6.83 -0.63 10.51
CA CYS A 385 -8.07 -0.02 10.97
C CYS A 385 -9.07 -1.09 11.45
N PRO A 386 -9.42 -1.13 12.75
CA PRO A 386 -10.29 -2.19 13.28
C PRO A 386 -11.74 -2.07 12.81
N THR A 387 -12.19 -0.85 12.51
CA THR A 387 -13.55 -0.55 12.07
C THR A 387 -13.72 -0.53 10.56
N ASN A 388 -12.64 -0.77 9.79
CA ASN A 388 -12.62 -0.69 8.33
C ASN A 388 -13.14 0.66 7.75
N VAL A 389 -13.07 1.76 8.53
CA VAL A 389 -13.51 3.09 8.07
C VAL A 389 -12.56 3.72 7.04
N ILE A 390 -11.27 3.39 7.09
CA ILE A 390 -10.24 3.99 6.23
C ILE A 390 -10.21 3.28 4.88
N ASN A 391 -10.53 4.02 3.83
CA ASN A 391 -10.61 3.57 2.45
C ASN A 391 -9.67 4.33 1.52
N PRO A 392 -9.33 3.77 0.36
CA PRO A 392 -8.58 4.46 -0.68
C PRO A 392 -9.48 5.44 -1.46
N THR A 393 -9.01 6.68 -1.60
CA THR A 393 -9.63 7.67 -2.49
C THR A 393 -9.47 7.30 -3.96
N LEU A 394 -10.41 7.77 -4.79
CA LEU A 394 -10.34 7.75 -6.25
C LEU A 394 -10.07 9.16 -6.80
N ALA A 395 -11.01 10.09 -6.59
CA ALA A 395 -10.96 11.45 -7.17
C ALA A 395 -11.24 12.54 -6.13
N GLU A 396 -11.59 12.17 -4.90
CA GLU A 396 -11.97 13.07 -3.81
C GLU A 396 -10.83 14.04 -3.45
N ALA A 397 -9.58 13.57 -3.51
CA ALA A 397 -8.39 14.35 -3.18
C ALA A 397 -7.60 14.83 -4.42
N GLY A 398 -8.24 14.83 -5.60
CA GLY A 398 -7.56 15.18 -6.86
C GLY A 398 -6.54 14.12 -7.32
N MET A 399 -5.74 14.47 -8.32
CA MET A 399 -4.76 13.56 -8.93
C MET A 399 -3.64 13.15 -7.97
N ALA A 400 -3.12 14.10 -7.18
CA ALA A 400 -2.14 13.79 -6.15
C ALA A 400 -2.75 12.90 -5.05
N GLY A 401 -4.06 13.02 -4.82
CA GLY A 401 -4.80 12.23 -3.87
C GLY A 401 -5.03 10.77 -4.24
N PHE A 402 -4.83 10.33 -5.48
CA PHE A 402 -5.23 8.98 -5.92
C PHE A 402 -4.73 7.87 -4.97
N TRP A 403 -5.63 7.01 -4.48
CA TRP A 403 -5.37 5.92 -3.52
C TRP A 403 -4.76 6.32 -2.16
N THR A 404 -4.87 7.59 -1.78
CA THR A 404 -4.55 8.02 -0.42
C THR A 404 -5.70 7.70 0.54
N PRO A 405 -5.45 7.50 1.84
CA PRO A 405 -6.48 7.10 2.81
C PRO A 405 -7.45 8.22 3.17
N HIS A 406 -8.75 7.94 3.15
CA HIS A 406 -9.82 8.79 3.68
C HIS A 406 -10.85 7.94 4.45
N LEU A 407 -11.71 8.59 5.24
CA LEU A 407 -12.71 7.89 6.04
C LEU A 407 -14.07 7.88 5.35
N ILE A 408 -14.70 6.71 5.37
CA ILE A 408 -16.06 6.48 4.85
C ILE A 408 -16.94 6.04 6.01
N MET A 409 -17.66 7.00 6.59
CA MET A 409 -18.38 6.81 7.84
C MET A 409 -19.62 5.88 7.73
N ILE A 410 -20.06 5.58 6.50
CA ILE A 410 -21.10 4.57 6.27
C ILE A 410 -20.59 3.12 6.38
N GLN A 411 -19.28 2.90 6.25
CA GLN A 411 -18.67 1.57 6.36
C GLN A 411 -18.14 1.27 7.76
N GLY A 412 -17.76 2.31 8.51
CA GLY A 412 -17.25 2.21 9.86
C GLY A 412 -17.13 3.58 10.50
N TYR A 413 -16.39 3.68 11.60
CA TYR A 413 -16.16 4.95 12.29
C TYR A 413 -14.74 5.03 12.84
N CYS A 414 -14.25 6.23 13.14
CA CYS A 414 -12.97 6.40 13.82
C CYS A 414 -13.14 6.08 15.32
N GLU A 415 -12.60 4.94 15.77
CA GLU A 415 -12.65 4.54 17.18
C GLU A 415 -11.95 5.58 18.07
N TYR A 416 -12.60 5.99 19.16
CA TYR A 416 -12.20 7.17 19.94
C TYR A 416 -10.83 6.98 20.58
N THR A 417 -10.57 5.81 21.15
CA THR A 417 -9.33 5.45 21.88
C THR A 417 -8.23 4.81 20.99
N CYS A 418 -8.38 4.83 19.67
CA CYS A 418 -7.42 4.21 18.74
C CYS A 418 -6.46 5.20 18.06
N THR A 419 -5.16 4.88 18.03
CA THR A 419 -4.11 5.70 17.38
C THR A 419 -3.26 4.94 16.36
N LEU A 420 -3.63 3.70 16.03
CA LEU A 420 -2.83 2.76 15.23
C LEU A 420 -2.41 3.28 13.85
N CYS A 421 -3.25 4.08 13.18
CA CYS A 421 -2.95 4.59 11.84
C CYS A 421 -1.69 5.49 11.78
N GLY A 422 -1.42 6.25 12.85
CA GLY A 422 -0.19 7.04 13.00
C GLY A 422 1.01 6.17 13.34
N ASN A 423 0.82 5.15 14.20
CA ASN A 423 1.88 4.24 14.63
C ASN A 423 2.47 3.41 13.48
N VAL A 424 1.65 3.05 12.49
CA VAL A 424 2.09 2.25 11.33
C VAL A 424 2.52 3.08 10.12
N CYS A 425 2.47 4.42 10.18
CA CYS A 425 2.81 5.25 9.03
C CYS A 425 4.33 5.27 8.82
N PRO A 426 4.88 4.68 7.73
CA PRO A 426 6.33 4.59 7.57
C PRO A 426 6.95 5.96 7.29
N THR A 427 6.21 6.88 6.68
CA THR A 427 6.71 8.19 6.23
C THR A 427 6.40 9.34 7.18
N GLY A 428 5.55 9.13 8.18
CA GLY A 428 5.06 10.21 9.04
C GLY A 428 4.03 11.14 8.39
N ALA A 429 3.46 10.77 7.23
CA ALA A 429 2.33 11.51 6.64
C ALA A 429 1.12 11.58 7.60
N ILE A 430 0.91 10.51 8.37
CA ILE A 430 0.07 10.50 9.56
C ILE A 430 1.03 10.48 10.74
N ARG A 431 1.04 11.55 11.53
CA ARG A 431 1.94 11.66 12.68
C ARG A 431 1.55 10.67 13.77
N GLU A 432 2.54 10.20 14.50
CA GLU A 432 2.32 9.41 15.72
C GLU A 432 1.63 10.32 16.75
N ILE A 433 0.52 9.85 17.32
CA ILE A 433 -0.27 10.56 18.32
C ILE A 433 -0.56 9.63 19.48
N SER A 434 -0.55 10.15 20.71
CA SER A 434 -0.98 9.36 21.87
C SER A 434 -2.50 9.41 22.04
N VAL A 435 -3.05 8.43 22.76
CA VAL A 435 -4.48 8.40 23.11
C VAL A 435 -4.83 9.62 23.94
N LYS A 436 -3.94 10.01 24.87
CA LYS A 436 -4.10 11.22 25.70
C LYS A 436 -4.19 12.48 24.84
N GLU A 437 -3.28 12.63 23.87
CA GLU A 437 -3.33 13.78 22.94
C GLU A 437 -4.64 13.81 22.16
N LYS A 438 -5.08 12.65 21.64
CA LYS A 438 -6.30 12.54 20.86
C LYS A 438 -7.57 12.88 21.66
N ILE A 439 -7.58 12.66 22.97
CA ILE A 439 -8.74 12.87 23.85
C ILE A 439 -8.71 14.26 24.51
N GLU A 440 -7.61 14.62 25.17
CA GLU A 440 -7.51 15.87 25.96
C GLU A 440 -7.29 17.10 25.08
N ARG A 441 -6.59 16.95 23.95
CA ARG A 441 -6.38 18.00 22.94
C ARG A 441 -7.03 17.54 21.63
N PRO A 442 -8.38 17.47 21.58
CA PRO A 442 -9.09 16.68 20.59
C PRO A 442 -8.70 17.05 19.16
N ILE A 443 -8.03 16.12 18.49
CA ILE A 443 -7.70 16.22 17.07
C ILE A 443 -9.00 16.02 16.31
N ARG A 444 -9.62 17.12 15.87
CA ARG A 444 -10.84 17.09 15.08
C ARG A 444 -10.48 16.69 13.66
N ILE A 445 -11.10 15.62 13.18
CA ILE A 445 -10.95 15.18 11.78
C ILE A 445 -12.08 15.72 10.90
N GLY A 446 -13.08 16.35 11.51
CA GLY A 446 -14.23 16.93 10.85
C GLY A 446 -15.32 17.26 11.87
N SER A 447 -16.50 17.59 11.36
CA SER A 447 -17.69 17.92 12.16
C SER A 447 -18.92 17.22 11.60
N VAL A 448 -20.04 17.26 12.32
CA VAL A 448 -21.28 16.62 11.90
C VAL A 448 -22.42 17.61 11.79
N TYR A 449 -23.33 17.37 10.84
CA TYR A 449 -24.60 18.08 10.73
C TYR A 449 -25.76 17.09 10.61
N VAL A 450 -26.95 17.55 10.99
CA VAL A 450 -28.18 16.76 10.97
C VAL A 450 -29.11 17.26 9.88
N GLU A 451 -29.49 16.38 8.97
CA GLU A 451 -30.53 16.62 7.97
C GLU A 451 -31.91 16.42 8.61
N ARG A 452 -32.55 17.54 8.99
CA ARG A 452 -33.83 17.54 9.68
C ARG A 452 -34.93 16.78 8.94
N GLY A 453 -34.98 16.87 7.61
CA GLY A 453 -35.98 16.17 6.80
C GLY A 453 -35.88 14.64 6.83
N ARG A 454 -34.76 14.07 7.30
CA ARG A 454 -34.52 12.60 7.32
C ARG A 454 -34.35 12.06 8.73
N CYS A 455 -34.03 12.92 9.69
CA CYS A 455 -33.85 12.56 11.08
C CYS A 455 -35.20 12.23 11.71
N LEU A 456 -35.38 11.01 12.25
CA LEU A 456 -36.69 10.52 12.75
C LEU A 456 -37.41 11.51 13.68
N PRO A 457 -36.74 12.09 14.71
CA PRO A 457 -37.39 13.05 15.60
C PRO A 457 -37.77 14.35 14.88
N TRP A 458 -36.89 14.88 14.02
CA TRP A 458 -37.14 16.12 13.29
C TRP A 458 -38.21 15.98 12.20
N SER A 459 -38.31 14.81 11.58
CA SER A 459 -39.31 14.53 10.54
C SER A 459 -40.63 14.00 11.08
N GLY A 460 -40.77 13.87 12.42
CA GLY A 460 -41.98 13.33 13.05
C GLY A 460 -42.21 11.83 12.84
N ASN A 461 -41.20 11.09 12.36
CA ASN A 461 -41.31 9.66 12.03
C ASN A 461 -40.98 8.73 13.22
N GLY A 462 -40.82 9.29 14.42
CA GLY A 462 -40.64 8.54 15.66
C GLY A 462 -39.49 9.06 16.55
N PRO A 463 -39.49 8.70 17.85
CA PRO A 463 -38.42 9.08 18.77
C PRO A 463 -37.13 8.29 18.46
N CYS A 464 -35.97 8.94 18.59
CA CYS A 464 -34.67 8.31 18.38
C CYS A 464 -33.58 9.04 19.16
N ILE A 465 -32.82 8.31 19.98
CA ILE A 465 -31.74 8.85 20.82
C ILE A 465 -30.33 8.33 20.49
N VAL A 466 -30.22 7.50 19.44
CA VAL A 466 -29.02 6.70 19.13
C VAL A 466 -27.74 7.54 19.02
N CYS A 467 -27.82 8.71 18.38
CA CYS A 467 -26.64 9.55 18.16
C CYS A 467 -26.08 10.18 19.46
N GLN A 468 -26.94 10.50 20.45
CA GLN A 468 -26.48 10.96 21.76
C GLN A 468 -25.91 9.79 22.55
N GLU A 469 -26.59 8.64 22.56
CA GLU A 469 -26.14 7.49 23.37
C GLU A 469 -24.74 7.03 23.00
N LEU A 470 -24.44 6.98 21.71
CA LEU A 470 -23.18 6.50 21.18
C LEU A 470 -22.09 7.58 21.06
N CYS A 471 -22.37 8.84 21.39
CA CYS A 471 -21.38 9.90 21.33
C CYS A 471 -20.28 9.64 22.39
N PRO A 472 -19.01 9.41 21.98
CA PRO A 472 -17.96 8.99 22.91
C PRO A 472 -17.32 10.14 23.68
N THR A 473 -17.62 11.40 23.32
CA THR A 473 -16.99 12.55 23.98
C THR A 473 -17.59 12.76 25.37
N SER A 474 -16.78 13.26 26.31
CA SER A 474 -17.22 13.63 27.65
C SER A 474 -16.82 15.08 27.94
N PRO A 475 -17.75 16.04 28.01
CA PRO A 475 -19.20 15.92 27.78
C PRO A 475 -19.58 15.51 26.34
N LYS A 476 -20.79 14.94 26.18
CA LYS A 476 -21.31 14.52 24.87
C LYS A 476 -21.46 15.70 23.91
N ALA A 477 -20.97 15.55 22.69
CA ALA A 477 -21.07 16.56 21.64
C ALA A 477 -22.47 16.64 21.04
N ILE A 478 -23.29 15.61 21.19
CA ILE A 478 -24.68 15.58 20.73
C ILE A 478 -25.58 15.59 21.97
N TYR A 479 -26.52 16.51 22.01
CA TYR A 479 -27.49 16.65 23.10
C TYR A 479 -28.91 16.85 22.55
N PHE A 480 -29.91 16.45 23.32
CA PHE A 480 -31.32 16.58 22.96
C PHE A 480 -32.00 17.76 23.64
N GLN A 481 -32.86 18.46 22.90
CA GLN A 481 -33.83 19.40 23.44
C GLN A 481 -35.25 18.85 23.24
N LYS A 482 -36.14 19.08 24.21
CA LYS A 482 -37.55 18.70 24.08
C LYS A 482 -38.22 19.64 23.06
N GLY A 483 -38.99 19.08 22.14
CA GLY A 483 -39.78 19.82 21.17
C GLY A 483 -41.04 19.07 20.76
N VAL A 484 -41.93 19.75 20.05
CA VAL A 484 -43.16 19.17 19.49
C VAL A 484 -43.07 19.25 17.98
N VAL A 485 -43.32 18.13 17.30
CA VAL A 485 -43.27 18.04 15.84
C VAL A 485 -44.55 17.36 15.36
N LYS A 486 -45.07 17.79 14.21
CA LYS A 486 -46.22 17.14 13.57
C LYS A 486 -45.75 15.88 12.86
N GLY A 487 -46.34 14.74 13.22
CA GLY A 487 -46.10 13.47 12.55
C GLY A 487 -46.76 13.42 11.15
N PRO A 488 -46.49 12.35 10.37
CA PRO A 488 -47.14 12.13 9.08
C PRO A 488 -48.67 12.12 9.14
N ASP A 489 -49.22 11.66 10.27
CA ASP A 489 -50.66 11.59 10.53
C ASP A 489 -51.25 12.95 11.02
N GLY A 490 -50.46 14.03 11.00
CA GLY A 490 -50.85 15.36 11.46
C GLY A 490 -50.89 15.55 12.99
N LYS A 491 -50.73 14.48 13.77
CA LYS A 491 -50.71 14.52 15.24
C LYS A 491 -49.42 15.17 15.77
N GLU A 492 -49.55 15.96 16.82
CA GLU A 492 -48.42 16.53 17.54
C GLU A 492 -47.77 15.48 18.45
N ILE A 493 -46.48 15.22 18.23
CA ILE A 493 -45.73 14.21 18.96
C ILE A 493 -44.62 14.92 19.75
N PRO A 494 -44.55 14.74 21.08
CA PRO A 494 -43.43 15.22 21.86
C PRO A 494 -42.19 14.37 21.52
N VAL A 495 -41.13 15.03 21.06
CA VAL A 495 -39.89 14.38 20.63
C VAL A 495 -38.66 15.05 21.22
N GLN A 496 -37.56 14.30 21.23
CA GLN A 496 -36.23 14.77 21.59
C GLN A 496 -35.46 15.14 20.32
N LEU A 497 -35.23 16.43 20.09
CA LEU A 497 -34.59 16.97 18.89
C LEU A 497 -33.07 17.05 19.06
N PRO A 498 -32.27 16.39 18.21
CA PRO A 498 -30.82 16.36 18.35
C PRO A 498 -30.20 17.69 17.91
N TYR A 499 -29.28 18.20 18.73
CA TYR A 499 -28.39 19.32 18.45
C TYR A 499 -26.94 18.89 18.62
N VAL A 500 -26.05 19.54 17.87
CA VAL A 500 -24.62 19.22 17.82
C VAL A 500 -23.84 20.41 18.34
N ASP A 501 -23.04 20.20 19.39
CA ASP A 501 -22.02 21.13 19.85
C ASP A 501 -20.73 20.94 19.03
N LEU A 502 -20.51 21.84 18.07
CA LEU A 502 -19.35 21.82 17.19
C LEU A 502 -18.02 22.05 17.92
N LYS A 503 -18.03 22.65 19.12
CA LYS A 503 -16.80 22.82 19.92
C LYS A 503 -16.34 21.50 20.53
N ARG A 504 -17.25 20.56 20.75
CA ARG A 504 -16.94 19.24 21.33
C ARG A 504 -16.86 18.14 20.29
N CYS A 505 -17.52 18.30 19.15
CA CYS A 505 -17.49 17.31 18.08
C CYS A 505 -16.07 17.12 17.53
N VAL A 506 -15.64 15.85 17.42
CA VAL A 506 -14.33 15.48 16.85
C VAL A 506 -14.42 14.87 15.45
N GLY A 507 -15.64 14.68 14.93
CA GLY A 507 -15.86 14.08 13.61
C GLY A 507 -15.61 12.58 13.52
N CYS A 508 -15.74 11.83 14.64
CA CYS A 508 -15.45 10.38 14.66
C CYS A 508 -16.38 9.54 13.78
N GLY A 509 -17.59 10.01 13.49
CA GLY A 509 -18.56 9.36 12.59
C GLY A 509 -19.34 8.18 13.17
N ILE A 510 -19.21 7.87 14.47
CA ILE A 510 -20.02 6.81 15.13
C ILE A 510 -21.52 7.07 14.92
N CYS A 511 -21.95 8.32 15.04
CA CYS A 511 -23.35 8.72 14.88
C CYS A 511 -23.87 8.54 13.44
N GLU A 512 -23.01 8.72 12.42
CA GLU A 512 -23.37 8.47 11.02
C GLU A 512 -23.47 6.96 10.76
N TYR A 513 -22.47 6.20 11.20
CA TYR A 513 -22.42 4.74 11.02
C TYR A 513 -23.59 4.00 11.67
N LYS A 514 -23.99 4.43 12.87
CA LYS A 514 -25.03 3.78 13.67
C LYS A 514 -26.41 4.39 13.48
N CYS A 515 -26.56 5.32 12.53
CA CYS A 515 -27.86 5.92 12.23
C CYS A 515 -28.84 4.83 11.74
N PRO A 516 -30.04 4.69 12.34
CA PRO A 516 -31.00 3.65 11.94
C PRO A 516 -31.65 3.90 10.57
N ILE A 517 -31.50 5.10 10.01
CA ILE A 517 -32.06 5.45 8.70
C ILE A 517 -31.31 4.69 7.59
N LYS A 518 -32.04 3.87 6.83
CA LYS A 518 -31.50 3.13 5.68
C LYS A 518 -31.17 4.07 4.51
N GLY A 519 -30.17 3.68 3.71
CA GLY A 519 -29.69 4.46 2.57
C GLY A 519 -28.68 5.52 3.00
N ARG A 520 -29.02 6.79 2.86
CA ARG A 520 -28.17 7.88 3.39
C ARG A 520 -28.43 8.03 4.90
N PRO A 521 -27.45 8.18 5.79
CA PRO A 521 -27.73 8.54 7.18
C PRO A 521 -28.34 9.93 7.32
N ALA A 522 -29.11 10.18 8.39
CA ALA A 522 -29.68 11.50 8.68
C ALA A 522 -28.66 12.47 9.33
N ILE A 523 -27.64 11.94 9.97
CA ILE A 523 -26.50 12.71 10.50
C ILE A 523 -25.27 12.33 9.69
N ARG A 524 -24.53 13.33 9.21
CA ARG A 524 -23.38 13.11 8.32
C ARG A 524 -22.15 13.87 8.78
N VAL A 525 -20.99 13.24 8.64
CA VAL A 525 -19.69 13.86 8.88
C VAL A 525 -19.22 14.58 7.63
N ILE A 526 -18.61 15.74 7.84
CA ILE A 526 -17.91 16.53 6.83
C ILE A 526 -16.54 16.93 7.34
N SER A 527 -15.60 17.18 6.43
CA SER A 527 -14.25 17.64 6.74
C SER A 527 -14.19 19.02 7.41
N ALA A 528 -15.28 19.80 7.35
CA ALA A 528 -15.31 21.15 7.93
C ALA A 528 -15.10 21.10 9.45
N GLY A 529 -14.28 22.02 9.98
CA GLY A 529 -13.89 22.09 11.39
C GLY A 529 -12.76 21.15 11.78
N GLU A 530 -12.05 20.56 10.81
CA GLU A 530 -10.88 19.73 11.07
C GLU A 530 -9.67 20.54 11.57
N SER A 531 -8.86 19.93 12.43
CA SER A 531 -7.69 20.58 13.05
C SER A 531 -6.52 20.78 12.09
N ARG A 532 -6.46 20.03 10.97
CA ARG A 532 -5.32 20.05 10.04
C ARG A 532 -5.32 21.23 9.06
N SER A 533 -6.45 21.92 8.91
CA SER A 533 -6.61 22.97 7.90
C SER A 533 -7.25 24.22 8.50
N LEU A 534 -6.50 25.31 8.51
CA LEU A 534 -7.02 26.63 8.91
C LEU A 534 -8.04 27.18 7.91
N LYS A 535 -8.00 26.71 6.65
CA LYS A 535 -8.93 27.15 5.59
C LYS A 535 -10.27 26.41 5.65
N ASN A 536 -10.34 25.26 6.31
CA ASN A 536 -11.52 24.39 6.38
C ASN A 536 -12.20 24.50 7.75
N GLN A 537 -12.27 25.72 8.31
CA GLN A 537 -12.93 25.99 9.58
C GLN A 537 -14.40 26.34 9.36
N ILE A 538 -15.25 25.97 10.33
CA ILE A 538 -16.65 26.40 10.33
C ILE A 538 -16.67 27.84 10.83
N LEU A 539 -17.03 28.79 9.95
CA LEU A 539 -17.32 30.16 10.36
C LEU A 539 -18.60 30.12 11.21
N LEU A 540 -18.46 30.30 12.52
CA LEU A 540 -19.55 30.33 13.49
C LEU A 540 -19.84 31.74 13.96
#